data_AF-A0A7C3G823-F1
#
_entry.id   AF-A0A7C3G823-F1
#
_cell.length_a   1.000
_cell.length_b   1.000
_cell.length_c   1.000
_cell.angle_alpha   90.00
_cell.angle_beta   90.00
_cell.angle_gamma   90.00
#
_symmetry.space_group_name_H-M   'P 1'
#
loop_
_entity.id
_entity.type
_entity.pdbx_description
1 polymer ?
#
loop_
_entity_poly.entity_id
_entity_poly.type
_entity_poly.pdbx_seq_one_letter_code
_entity_poly.pdbx_strand_id
1 'polypeptide(L)'
;MSRRVAGARAISFLAATFLQVVVLFITAWGGLRLGAAWRGAAWLQALPLEVPWLYLAVSGAAWLVAGLMTWMMLLTSHRWAAAATAATVTLFSAFWWLDRYVLAQNAVFRQNERFALVLTAVIVVAVLVLTSPPIWNSLFGADDE
;
A
#
# COMPACT_ATOMS: atom_id res chain seq x y z
N MET A 1 35.44 13.14 -2.32
CA MET A 1 34.06 12.59 -2.32
C MET A 1 33.08 13.76 -2.20
N SER A 2 32.34 14.09 -3.25
CA SER A 2 31.64 15.39 -3.37
C SER A 2 30.32 15.42 -2.58
N ARG A 3 29.95 16.59 -2.02
CA ARG A 3 28.69 16.82 -1.27
C ARG A 3 27.42 16.34 -2.03
N ARG A 4 27.48 16.27 -3.37
CA ARG A 4 26.37 15.78 -4.21
C ARG A 4 26.09 14.29 -4.03
N VAL A 5 27.13 13.47 -3.83
CA VAL A 5 27.00 12.01 -3.65
C VAL A 5 26.39 11.70 -2.28
N ALA A 6 26.79 12.45 -1.24
CA ALA A 6 26.21 12.31 0.10
C ALA A 6 24.72 12.70 0.13
N GLY A 7 24.35 13.79 -0.56
CA GLY A 7 22.95 14.23 -0.66
C GLY A 7 22.05 13.22 -1.37
N ALA A 8 22.51 12.65 -2.49
CA ALA A 8 21.75 11.66 -3.24
C ALA A 8 21.47 10.38 -2.41
N ARG A 9 22.44 9.92 -1.62
CA ARG A 9 22.28 8.76 -0.73
C ARG A 9 21.30 9.02 0.41
N ALA A 10 21.30 10.22 0.99
CA ALA A 10 20.37 10.58 2.06
C ALA A 10 18.91 10.61 1.57
N ILE A 11 18.66 11.23 0.40
CA ILE A 11 17.33 11.27 -0.22
C ILE A 11 16.84 9.84 -0.52
N SER A 12 17.75 9.01 -1.02
CA SER A 12 17.49 7.62 -1.34
C SER A 12 17.05 6.82 -0.11
N PHE A 13 17.81 6.91 0.97
CA PHE A 13 17.48 6.23 2.22
C PHE A 13 16.12 6.67 2.79
N LEU A 14 15.83 7.98 2.76
CA LEU A 14 14.55 8.52 3.22
C LEU A 14 13.37 8.01 2.39
N ALA A 15 13.52 7.95 1.06
CA ALA A 15 12.50 7.42 0.17
C ALA A 15 12.20 5.93 0.42
N ALA A 16 13.25 5.11 0.56
CA ALA A 16 13.09 3.69 0.89
C ALA A 16 12.40 3.49 2.25
N THR A 17 12.80 4.27 3.26
CA THR A 17 12.18 4.24 4.60
C THR A 17 10.72 4.63 4.53
N PHE A 18 10.39 5.69 3.78
CA PHE A 18 9.02 6.11 3.59
C PHE A 18 8.15 5.02 2.94
N LEU A 19 8.65 4.38 1.88
CA LEU A 19 7.95 3.26 1.23
C LEU A 19 7.71 2.10 2.20
N GLN A 20 8.71 1.72 3.01
CA GLN A 20 8.55 0.67 4.00
C GLN A 20 7.49 1.01 5.05
N VAL A 21 7.47 2.25 5.56
CA VAL A 21 6.47 2.70 6.53
C VAL A 21 5.06 2.66 5.94
N VAL A 22 4.90 3.12 4.70
CA VAL A 22 3.60 3.09 4.00
C VAL A 22 3.12 1.64 3.82
N VAL A 23 3.99 0.74 3.36
CA VAL A 23 3.64 -0.67 3.18
C VAL A 23 3.30 -1.32 4.52
N LEU A 24 4.07 -1.07 5.58
CA LEU A 24 3.77 -1.59 6.92
C LEU A 24 2.44 -1.07 7.45
N PHE A 25 2.11 0.20 7.22
CA PHE A 25 0.83 0.76 7.62
C PHE A 25 -0.34 0.06 6.93
N ILE A 26 -0.26 -0.14 5.61
CA ILE A 26 -1.28 -0.87 4.84
C ILE A 26 -1.39 -2.32 5.32
N THR A 27 -0.25 -2.96 5.58
CA THR A 27 -0.16 -4.34 6.10
C THR A 27 -0.84 -4.48 7.46
N ALA A 28 -0.51 -3.58 8.39
CA ALA A 28 -1.09 -3.53 9.72
C ALA A 28 -2.61 -3.29 9.64
N TRP A 29 -3.05 -2.39 8.76
CA TRP A 29 -4.47 -2.14 8.53
C TRP A 29 -5.20 -3.39 8.00
N GLY A 30 -4.62 -4.10 7.04
CA GLY A 30 -5.14 -5.39 6.55
C GLY A 30 -5.26 -6.43 7.68
N GLY A 31 -4.22 -6.56 8.49
CA GLY A 31 -4.20 -7.44 9.66
C GLY A 31 -5.26 -7.07 10.72
N LEU A 32 -5.42 -5.78 11.03
CA LEU A 32 -6.47 -5.31 11.93
C LEU A 32 -7.87 -5.61 11.38
N ARG A 33 -8.09 -5.41 10.07
CA ARG A 33 -9.36 -5.72 9.40
C ARG A 33 -9.69 -7.21 9.50
N LEU A 34 -8.71 -8.09 9.23
CA LEU A 34 -8.85 -9.54 9.40
C LEU A 34 -9.15 -9.89 10.86
N GLY A 35 -8.36 -9.38 11.81
CA GLY A 35 -8.52 -9.66 13.22
C GLY A 35 -9.86 -9.21 13.78
N ALA A 36 -10.33 -8.03 13.38
CA ALA A 36 -11.64 -7.50 13.75
C ALA A 36 -12.77 -8.34 13.14
N ALA A 37 -12.68 -8.72 11.87
CA ALA A 37 -13.66 -9.57 11.20
C ALA A 37 -13.77 -10.95 11.85
N TRP A 38 -12.62 -11.54 12.22
CA TRP A 38 -12.56 -12.85 12.85
C TRP A 38 -13.14 -12.84 14.27
N ARG A 39 -12.68 -11.91 15.12
CA ARG A 39 -13.15 -11.79 16.52
C ARG A 39 -14.61 -11.35 16.60
N GLY A 40 -15.04 -10.49 15.69
CA GLY A 40 -16.38 -9.93 15.64
C GLY A 40 -17.36 -10.73 14.77
N ALA A 41 -16.99 -11.91 14.25
CA ALA A 41 -17.77 -12.61 13.23
C ALA A 41 -19.25 -12.82 13.65
N ALA A 42 -19.50 -13.30 14.87
CA ALA A 42 -20.85 -13.51 15.38
C ALA A 42 -21.66 -12.20 15.51
N TRP A 43 -21.01 -11.11 15.91
CA TRP A 43 -21.64 -9.80 16.03
C TRP A 43 -21.91 -9.16 14.67
N LEU A 44 -20.97 -9.25 13.74
CA LEU A 44 -21.10 -8.75 12.37
C LEU A 44 -22.20 -9.49 11.59
N GLN A 45 -22.40 -10.78 11.86
CA GLN A 45 -23.49 -11.56 11.27
C GLN A 45 -24.88 -11.14 11.79
N ALA A 46 -24.95 -10.62 13.01
CA ALA A 46 -26.20 -10.16 13.62
C ALA A 46 -26.61 -8.75 13.15
N LEU A 47 -25.67 -7.98 12.58
CA LEU A 47 -25.93 -6.65 12.06
C LEU A 47 -26.44 -6.71 10.61
N PRO A 48 -27.40 -5.85 10.21
CA PRO A 48 -27.84 -5.71 8.84
C PRO A 48 -26.81 -4.92 8.02
N LEU A 49 -25.59 -5.44 7.91
CA LEU A 49 -24.51 -4.85 7.13
C LEU A 49 -24.69 -5.20 5.65
N GLU A 50 -24.45 -4.21 4.79
CA GLU A 50 -24.39 -4.43 3.33
C GLU A 50 -23.21 -5.32 2.92
N VAL A 51 -22.15 -5.33 3.74
CA VAL A 51 -20.91 -6.04 3.45
C VAL A 51 -20.73 -7.21 4.43
N PRO A 52 -20.59 -8.45 3.94
CA PRO A 52 -20.45 -9.62 4.81
C PRO A 52 -19.11 -9.63 5.54
N TRP A 53 -19.10 -10.14 6.77
CA TRP A 53 -17.86 -10.27 7.57
C TRP A 53 -16.76 -11.05 6.84
N LEU A 54 -17.14 -12.05 6.03
CA LEU A 54 -16.21 -12.87 5.26
C LEU A 54 -15.43 -12.03 4.23
N TYR A 55 -16.09 -11.04 3.62
CA TYR A 55 -15.41 -10.10 2.73
C TYR A 55 -14.35 -9.28 3.49
N LEU A 56 -14.66 -8.82 4.71
CA LEU A 56 -13.69 -8.10 5.54
C LEU A 56 -12.50 -8.98 5.92
N ALA A 57 -12.75 -10.25 6.26
CA ALA A 57 -11.70 -11.20 6.59
C ALA A 57 -10.81 -11.50 5.36
N VAL A 58 -11.40 -11.87 4.23
CA VAL A 58 -10.66 -12.23 3.00
C VAL A 58 -9.87 -11.04 2.46
N SER A 59 -10.49 -9.86 2.37
CA SER A 59 -9.77 -8.65 1.92
C SER A 59 -8.66 -8.26 2.90
N GLY A 60 -8.91 -8.34 4.21
CA GLY A 60 -7.88 -8.09 5.24
C GLY A 60 -6.69 -9.04 5.11
N ALA A 61 -6.95 -10.34 4.93
CA ALA A 61 -5.92 -11.36 4.73
C ALA A 61 -5.13 -11.12 3.43
N ALA A 62 -5.80 -10.81 2.32
CA ALA A 62 -5.15 -10.52 1.04
C ALA A 62 -4.17 -9.34 1.16
N TRP A 63 -4.60 -8.24 1.80
CA TRP A 63 -3.74 -7.06 1.99
C TRP A 63 -2.63 -7.27 3.01
N LEU A 64 -2.86 -8.07 4.05
CA LEU A 64 -1.83 -8.49 4.99
C LEU A 64 -0.72 -9.26 4.26
N VAL A 65 -1.09 -10.26 3.46
CA VAL A 65 -0.12 -11.10 2.72
C VAL A 65 0.61 -10.29 1.66
N ALA A 66 -0.12 -9.54 0.82
CA ALA A 66 0.49 -8.71 -0.22
C ALA A 66 1.44 -7.65 0.37
N GLY A 67 1.03 -7.03 1.48
CA GLY A 67 1.82 -6.04 2.20
C GLY A 67 3.09 -6.65 2.80
N LEU A 68 2.99 -7.80 3.49
CA LEU A 68 4.15 -8.52 4.03
C LEU A 68 5.14 -8.93 2.93
N MET A 69 4.65 -9.48 1.81
CA MET A 69 5.50 -9.84 0.67
C MET A 69 6.22 -8.63 0.12
N THR A 70 5.51 -7.53 -0.09
CA THR A 70 6.10 -6.27 -0.60
C THR A 70 7.15 -5.72 0.38
N TRP A 71 6.85 -5.73 1.67
CA TRP A 71 7.77 -5.26 2.70
C TRP A 71 9.04 -6.10 2.78
N MET A 72 8.93 -7.44 2.74
CA MET A 72 10.10 -8.32 2.72
C MET A 72 10.97 -8.08 1.49
N MET A 73 10.37 -7.88 0.31
CA MET A 73 11.10 -7.56 -0.90
C MET A 73 11.84 -6.22 -0.79
N LEU A 74 11.21 -5.20 -0.20
CA LEU A 74 11.84 -3.91 0.07
C LEU A 74 12.98 -4.02 1.10
N LEU A 75 12.80 -4.84 2.14
CA LEU A 75 13.78 -5.06 3.21
C LEU A 75 15.03 -5.79 2.70
N THR A 76 14.84 -6.75 1.79
CA THR A 76 15.92 -7.55 1.19
C THR A 76 16.49 -6.93 -0.09
N SER A 77 16.06 -5.71 -0.45
CA SER A 77 16.47 -5.02 -1.68
C SER A 77 16.31 -5.90 -2.93
N HIS A 78 15.30 -6.77 -2.95
CA HIS A 78 15.14 -7.75 -4.02
C HIS A 78 14.88 -7.05 -5.36
N ARG A 79 15.43 -7.57 -6.47
CA ARG A 79 15.30 -6.97 -7.83
C ARG A 79 13.84 -6.76 -8.29
N TRP A 80 12.88 -7.44 -7.66
CA TRP A 80 11.44 -7.33 -7.95
C TRP A 80 10.69 -6.37 -7.02
N ALA A 81 11.35 -5.79 -6.02
CA ALA A 81 10.67 -4.99 -5.00
C ALA A 81 10.04 -3.70 -5.57
N ALA A 82 10.66 -3.08 -6.58
CA ALA A 82 10.04 -2.00 -7.35
C ALA A 82 8.72 -2.42 -7.99
N ALA A 83 8.75 -3.53 -8.75
CA ALA A 83 7.60 -4.05 -9.47
C ALA A 83 6.48 -4.49 -8.50
N ALA A 84 6.85 -5.18 -7.41
CA ALA A 84 5.92 -5.60 -6.37
C ALA A 84 5.27 -4.40 -5.67
N THR A 85 6.04 -3.36 -5.33
CA THR A 85 5.52 -2.15 -4.69
C THR A 85 4.56 -1.41 -5.61
N ALA A 86 4.94 -1.23 -6.89
CA ALA A 86 4.08 -0.61 -7.90
C ALA A 86 2.77 -1.39 -8.08
N ALA A 87 2.86 -2.72 -8.25
CA ALA A 87 1.69 -3.58 -8.40
C ALA A 87 0.77 -3.52 -7.18
N THR A 88 1.32 -3.64 -5.97
CA THR A 88 0.56 -3.56 -4.72
C THR A 88 -0.17 -2.23 -4.58
N VAL A 89 0.48 -1.11 -4.88
CA VAL A 89 -0.17 0.22 -4.77
C VAL A 89 -1.26 0.41 -5.82
N THR A 90 -1.05 -0.05 -7.04
CA THR A 90 -2.04 0.04 -8.12
C THR A 90 -3.25 -0.83 -7.81
N LEU A 91 -3.03 -2.09 -7.40
CA LEU A 91 -4.11 -3.00 -7.01
C LEU A 91 -4.87 -2.50 -5.80
N PHE A 92 -4.17 -1.99 -4.77
CA PHE A 92 -4.82 -1.43 -3.59
C PHE A 92 -5.69 -0.23 -3.93
N SER A 93 -5.18 0.67 -4.76
CA SER A 93 -5.93 1.85 -5.21
C SER A 93 -7.17 1.45 -6.01
N ALA A 94 -7.03 0.53 -6.96
CA ALA A 94 -8.14 0.02 -7.76
C ALA A 94 -9.20 -0.68 -6.88
N PHE A 95 -8.76 -1.55 -5.97
CA PHE A 95 -9.63 -2.22 -5.01
C PHE A 95 -10.37 -1.23 -4.11
N TRP A 96 -9.68 -0.21 -3.59
CA TRP A 96 -10.28 0.79 -2.72
C TRP A 96 -11.37 1.59 -3.42
N TRP A 97 -11.14 1.98 -4.67
CA TRP A 97 -12.16 2.66 -5.48
C TRP A 97 -13.33 1.73 -5.81
N LEU A 98 -13.06 0.47 -6.16
CA LEU A 98 -14.10 -0.53 -6.39
C LEU A 98 -14.96 -0.77 -5.15
N ASP A 99 -14.34 -0.93 -3.97
CA ASP A 99 -15.01 -1.07 -2.68
C ASP A 99 -15.94 0.12 -2.41
N ARG A 100 -15.49 1.35 -2.69
CA ARG A 100 -16.28 2.56 -2.49
C ARG A 100 -17.44 2.74 -3.46
N TYR A 101 -17.28 2.37 -4.73
CA TYR A 101 -18.36 2.51 -5.71
C TYR A 101 -19.36 1.36 -5.68
N VAL A 102 -18.90 0.14 -5.38
CA VAL A 102 -19.73 -1.08 -5.48
C VAL A 102 -20.31 -1.49 -4.14
N LEU A 103 -19.54 -1.41 -3.05
CA LEU A 103 -19.89 -2.02 -1.77
C LEU A 103 -20.27 -1.02 -0.68
N ALA A 104 -19.70 0.18 -0.71
CA ALA A 104 -19.88 1.17 0.35
C ALA A 104 -20.37 2.51 -0.23
N GLN A 105 -21.66 2.60 -0.56
CA GLN A 105 -22.31 3.81 -1.07
C GLN A 105 -22.49 4.89 0.02
N ASN A 106 -21.39 5.31 0.64
CA ASN A 106 -21.39 6.23 1.76
C ASN A 106 -21.59 7.69 1.29
N ALA A 107 -22.62 8.37 1.81
CA ALA A 107 -22.91 9.76 1.47
C ALA A 107 -21.77 10.72 1.82
N VAL A 108 -21.02 10.45 2.90
CA VAL A 108 -19.84 11.25 3.31
C VAL A 108 -18.69 11.09 2.31
N PHE A 109 -18.57 9.92 1.71
CA PHE A 109 -17.55 9.66 0.70
C PHE A 109 -17.78 10.49 -0.57
N ARG A 110 -19.03 10.56 -1.03
CA ARG A 110 -19.42 11.33 -2.23
C ARG A 110 -19.08 12.82 -2.13
N GLN A 111 -19.08 13.39 -0.92
CA GLN A 111 -18.72 14.80 -0.71
C GLN A 111 -17.22 15.07 -0.91
N ASN A 112 -16.37 14.08 -0.62
CA ASN A 112 -14.91 14.23 -0.65
C ASN A 112 -14.27 13.44 -1.80
N GLU A 113 -15.07 12.87 -2.70
CA GLU A 113 -14.62 11.95 -3.75
C GLU A 113 -13.53 12.55 -4.63
N ARG A 114 -13.72 13.79 -5.09
CA ARG A 114 -12.73 14.49 -5.94
C ARG A 114 -11.41 14.69 -5.22
N PHE A 115 -11.46 15.10 -3.97
CA PHE A 115 -10.26 15.28 -3.15
C PHE A 115 -9.54 13.94 -2.95
N ALA A 116 -10.29 12.89 -2.62
CA ALA A 116 -9.74 11.55 -2.47
C ALA A 116 -9.11 11.04 -3.79
N LEU A 117 -9.72 11.31 -4.94
CA LEU A 117 -9.21 10.91 -6.25
C LEU A 117 -7.89 11.60 -6.59
N VAL A 118 -7.80 12.91 -6.37
CA VAL A 118 -6.56 13.65 -6.55
C VAL A 118 -5.49 13.11 -5.59
N LEU A 119 -5.84 12.88 -4.32
CA LEU A 119 -4.90 12.33 -3.34
C LEU A 119 -4.41 10.93 -3.71
N THR A 120 -5.30 10.02 -4.15
CA THR A 120 -4.93 8.70 -4.64
C THR A 120 -4.01 8.80 -5.84
N ALA A 121 -4.33 9.66 -6.83
CA ALA A 121 -3.50 9.85 -8.01
C ALA A 121 -2.10 10.37 -7.64
N VAL A 122 -2.01 11.35 -6.73
CA VAL A 122 -0.72 11.87 -6.24
C VAL A 122 0.09 10.77 -5.57
N ILE A 123 -0.52 9.95 -4.71
CA ILE A 123 0.17 8.84 -4.04
C ILE A 123 0.66 7.80 -5.04
N VAL A 124 -0.19 7.38 -5.99
CA VAL A 124 0.17 6.40 -7.02
C VAL A 124 1.31 6.92 -7.87
N VAL A 125 1.23 8.16 -8.36
CA VAL A 125 2.29 8.78 -9.17
C VAL A 125 3.59 8.90 -8.37
N ALA A 126 3.53 9.34 -7.12
CA ALA A 126 4.71 9.42 -6.26
C ALA A 126 5.39 8.06 -6.09
N VAL A 127 4.62 7.00 -5.82
CA VAL A 127 5.15 5.64 -5.68
C VAL A 127 5.75 5.14 -6.99
N LEU A 128 5.07 5.33 -8.13
CA LEU A 128 5.58 4.92 -9.44
C LEU A 128 6.87 5.66 -9.82
N VAL A 129 7.00 6.93 -9.45
CA VAL A 129 8.24 7.69 -9.64
C VAL A 129 9.35 7.07 -8.76
N LEU A 130 9.08 6.85 -7.48
CA LEU A 130 10.06 6.28 -6.54
C LEU A 130 10.48 4.85 -6.92
N THR A 131 9.62 4.07 -7.57
CA THR A 131 9.93 2.72 -8.05
C THR A 131 10.44 2.68 -9.49
N SER A 132 10.59 3.83 -10.16
CA SER A 132 11.13 3.89 -11.51
C SER A 132 12.61 3.44 -11.55
N PRO A 133 13.07 2.76 -12.61
CA PRO A 133 14.44 2.25 -12.71
C PRO A 133 15.56 3.23 -12.34
N PRO A 134 15.57 4.51 -12.81
CA PRO A 134 16.66 5.42 -12.47
C PRO A 134 16.74 5.74 -10.97
N ILE A 135 15.59 5.88 -10.31
CA ILE A 135 15.54 6.15 -8.86
C ILE A 135 15.83 4.85 -8.10
N TRP A 136 15.19 3.74 -8.48
CA TRP A 136 15.40 2.44 -7.87
C TRP A 136 16.87 1.99 -7.89
N ASN A 137 17.57 2.16 -9.00
CA ASN A 137 18.98 1.83 -9.11
C ASN A 137 19.85 2.75 -8.24
N SER A 138 19.45 4.00 -8.02
CA SER A 138 20.14 4.86 -7.04
C SER A 138 19.85 4.48 -5.58
N LEU A 139 18.69 3.87 -5.31
CA LEU A 139 18.26 3.40 -3.99
C LEU A 139 18.96 2.10 -3.58
N PHE A 140 19.11 1.16 -4.53
CA PHE A 140 19.51 -0.23 -4.24
C PHE A 140 20.59 -0.79 -5.17
N GLY A 141 20.91 -0.12 -6.27
CA GLY A 141 21.82 -0.61 -7.32
C GLY A 141 23.30 -0.31 -7.08
N ALA A 142 23.78 -0.42 -5.84
CA ALA A 142 25.21 -0.26 -5.55
C ALA A 142 26.02 -1.57 -5.72
N ASP A 143 25.38 -2.74 -5.86
CA ASP A 143 26.05 -4.03 -5.66
C ASP A 143 25.87 -5.07 -6.80
N ASP A 144 25.43 -4.68 -8.00
CA ASP A 144 25.44 -5.57 -9.17
C ASP A 144 26.65 -5.30 -10.08
N GLU A 145 27.86 -5.44 -9.52
CA GLU A 145 29.10 -5.85 -10.21
C GLU A 145 29.70 -7.07 -9.48
#